data_AF-A0A6B2NQC8-F1
#
_entry.id   AF-A0A6B2NQC8-F1
#
_cell.length_a   1.000
_cell.length_b   1.000
_cell.length_c   1.000
_cell.angle_alpha   90.00
_cell.angle_beta   90.00
_cell.angle_gamma   90.00
#
_symmetry.space_group_name_H-M   'P 1'
#
loop_
_entity.id
_entity.type
_entity.pdbx_description
1 polymer ?
#
loop_
_entity_poly.entity_id
_entity_poly.type
_entity_poly.pdbx_seq_one_letter_code
_entity_poly.pdbx_strand_id
1 'polypeptide(L)'
;MARDAGTRPAIDRLLRGVATDHVETLRDAWRDLLRDGDGSVDLVRQKLASGAWAENPRGPLARYFGVLLALLDELDRAAFAQEVQRLRKARLHPAHAATLDVLARRVLDKPVAFAAEGVPIYVASEIAGRTVVAAKVQKWSRTRTLSLANVTRIDVISQREDMDYLGRYNLFFSGIVLAWPKAPLRGVWRWLRDLQVEHTFYHEVGHHTCGHIEGGQVAAQEREADAYARSMLRLSRPVFMRVGPVLFWPFKAVLGRRKGTPGNRP
;
A
#
# COMPACT_ATOMS: atom_id res chain seq x y z
N MET A 1 -29.63 -16.38 -17.71
CA MET A 1 -29.27 -15.13 -17.00
C MET A 1 -28.12 -14.48 -17.76
N ALA A 2 -28.36 -13.35 -18.43
CA ALA A 2 -27.35 -12.64 -19.22
C ALA A 2 -26.51 -11.73 -18.31
N ARG A 3 -25.26 -12.11 -18.03
CA ARG A 3 -24.29 -11.36 -17.20
C ARG A 3 -23.03 -10.95 -18.00
N ASP A 4 -23.16 -10.50 -19.24
CA ASP A 4 -21.99 -10.48 -20.16
C ASP A 4 -21.58 -9.10 -20.74
N ALA A 5 -22.33 -8.02 -20.46
CA ALA A 5 -22.03 -6.71 -21.05
C ALA A 5 -21.20 -5.76 -20.15
N GLY A 6 -21.18 -5.97 -18.82
CA GLY A 6 -20.57 -5.03 -17.87
C GLY A 6 -19.08 -5.24 -17.60
N THR A 7 -18.58 -6.48 -17.70
CA THR A 7 -17.24 -6.85 -17.22
C THR A 7 -16.13 -6.65 -18.26
N ARG A 8 -16.40 -6.89 -19.55
CA ARG A 8 -15.48 -6.54 -20.65
C ARG A 8 -15.08 -5.05 -20.66
N PRO A 9 -16.01 -4.10 -20.42
CA PRO A 9 -15.67 -2.71 -20.20
C PRO A 9 -14.63 -2.46 -19.10
N ALA A 10 -14.61 -3.24 -18.01
CA ALA A 10 -13.70 -2.99 -16.90
C ALA A 10 -12.25 -3.35 -17.23
N ILE A 11 -11.98 -4.50 -17.85
CA ILE A 11 -10.61 -4.89 -18.22
C ILE A 11 -10.02 -3.97 -19.30
N ASP A 12 -10.83 -3.49 -20.24
CA ASP A 12 -10.35 -2.55 -21.27
C ASP A 12 -10.14 -1.15 -20.69
N ARG A 13 -10.97 -0.71 -19.72
CA ARG A 13 -10.71 0.51 -18.94
C ARG A 13 -9.42 0.40 -18.13
N LEU A 14 -9.16 -0.75 -17.50
CA LEU A 14 -7.92 -1.02 -16.77
C LEU A 14 -6.70 -0.83 -17.65
N LEU A 15 -6.65 -1.52 -18.79
CA LEU A 15 -5.54 -1.46 -19.73
C LEU A 15 -5.39 -0.05 -20.33
N ARG A 16 -6.51 0.65 -20.61
CA ARG A 16 -6.47 2.06 -21.03
C ARG A 16 -5.84 2.95 -19.97
N GLY A 17 -6.23 2.80 -18.71
CA GLY A 17 -5.65 3.56 -17.59
C GLY A 17 -4.14 3.34 -17.46
N VAL A 18 -3.65 2.11 -17.68
CA VAL A 18 -2.22 1.81 -17.74
C VAL A 18 -1.55 2.46 -18.97
N ALA A 19 -2.23 2.50 -20.11
CA ALA A 19 -1.69 3.07 -21.34
C ALA A 19 -1.50 4.59 -21.25
N THR A 20 -2.42 5.26 -20.57
CA THR A 20 -2.47 6.73 -20.46
C THR A 20 -1.93 7.24 -19.14
N ASP A 21 -1.40 6.36 -18.29
CA ASP A 21 -0.99 6.67 -16.92
C ASP A 21 -2.08 7.42 -16.11
N HIS A 22 -3.36 7.12 -16.38
CA HIS A 22 -4.50 7.76 -15.74
C HIS A 22 -4.91 6.98 -14.48
N VAL A 23 -4.39 7.43 -13.33
CA VAL A 23 -4.48 6.76 -12.03
C VAL A 23 -5.92 6.39 -11.66
N GLU A 24 -6.87 7.32 -11.80
CA GLU A 24 -8.27 7.10 -11.40
C GLU A 24 -8.93 6.00 -12.22
N THR A 25 -8.76 6.04 -13.55
CA THR A 25 -9.33 5.03 -14.44
C THR A 25 -8.77 3.64 -14.15
N LEU A 26 -7.46 3.57 -13.90
CA LEU A 26 -6.79 2.33 -13.53
C LEU A 26 -7.30 1.80 -12.18
N ARG A 27 -7.34 2.65 -11.15
CA ARG A 27 -7.79 2.31 -9.80
C ARG A 27 -9.24 1.86 -9.77
N ASP A 28 -10.13 2.59 -10.43
CA ASP A 28 -11.57 2.31 -10.39
C ASP A 28 -11.89 1.04 -11.18
N ALA A 29 -11.24 0.84 -12.33
CA ALA A 29 -11.35 -0.41 -13.07
C ALA A 29 -10.81 -1.61 -12.29
N TRP A 30 -9.68 -1.45 -11.57
CA TRP A 30 -9.14 -2.48 -10.69
C TRP A 30 -10.15 -2.90 -9.60
N ARG A 31 -10.74 -1.91 -8.91
CA ARG A 31 -11.76 -2.15 -7.87
C ARG A 31 -13.01 -2.82 -8.43
N ASP A 32 -13.47 -2.41 -9.61
CA ASP A 32 -14.62 -3.02 -10.26
C ASP A 32 -14.35 -4.50 -10.61
N LEU A 33 -13.16 -4.82 -11.12
CA LEU A 33 -12.75 -6.20 -11.42
C LEU A 33 -12.67 -7.05 -10.15
N LEU A 34 -12.07 -6.53 -9.07
CA LEU A 34 -12.03 -7.24 -7.78
C LEU A 34 -13.42 -7.48 -7.19
N ARG A 35 -14.36 -6.54 -7.38
CA ARG A 35 -15.74 -6.68 -6.89
C ARG A 35 -16.51 -7.75 -7.66
N ASP A 36 -16.23 -7.91 -8.95
CA ASP A 36 -16.85 -8.93 -9.81
C ASP A 36 -16.30 -10.35 -9.50
N GLY A 37 -15.07 -10.45 -9.01
CA GLY A 37 -14.48 -11.70 -8.52
C GLY A 37 -14.28 -12.73 -9.65
N ASP A 38 -14.90 -13.90 -9.52
CA ASP A 38 -14.75 -15.03 -10.45
C ASP A 38 -15.00 -14.65 -11.92
N GLY A 39 -15.95 -13.75 -12.19
CA GLY A 39 -16.26 -13.29 -13.55
C GLY A 39 -15.08 -12.59 -14.24
N SER A 40 -14.19 -11.98 -13.45
CA SER A 40 -13.02 -11.28 -13.94
C SER A 40 -11.80 -12.19 -14.13
N VAL A 41 -11.76 -13.35 -13.46
CA VAL A 41 -10.66 -14.33 -13.57
C VAL A 41 -10.50 -14.80 -15.02
N ASP A 42 -11.60 -15.22 -15.66
CA ASP A 42 -11.56 -15.74 -17.03
C ASP A 42 -11.16 -14.67 -18.05
N LEU A 43 -11.61 -13.43 -17.88
CA LEU A 43 -11.22 -12.32 -18.74
C LEU A 43 -9.73 -12.02 -18.65
N VAL A 44 -9.17 -12.02 -17.43
CA VAL A 44 -7.74 -11.81 -17.21
C VAL A 44 -6.92 -12.93 -17.83
N ARG A 45 -7.33 -14.20 -17.62
CA ARG A 45 -6.68 -15.36 -18.25
C ARG A 45 -6.75 -15.31 -19.77
N GLN A 46 -7.87 -14.90 -20.36
CA GLN A 46 -8.01 -14.74 -21.80
C GLN A 46 -7.02 -13.70 -22.35
N LYS A 47 -6.85 -12.55 -21.67
CA LYS A 47 -5.83 -11.56 -22.08
C LYS A 47 -4.41 -12.12 -21.92
N LEU A 48 -4.13 -12.85 -20.83
CA LEU A 48 -2.83 -13.49 -20.59
C LEU A 48 -2.53 -14.65 -21.57
N ALA A 49 -3.54 -15.21 -22.23
CA ALA A 49 -3.37 -16.20 -23.29
C ALA A 49 -2.92 -15.60 -24.65
N SER A 50 -2.87 -14.27 -24.77
CA SER A 50 -2.41 -13.59 -25.99
C SER A 50 -0.99 -13.98 -26.40
N GLY A 51 -0.76 -14.11 -27.72
CA GLY A 51 0.57 -14.32 -28.29
C GLY A 51 1.50 -13.11 -28.17
N ALA A 52 0.97 -11.93 -27.83
CA ALA A 52 1.73 -10.69 -27.72
C ALA A 52 2.90 -10.76 -26.73
N TRP A 53 2.86 -11.69 -25.75
CA TRP A 53 3.92 -11.85 -24.75
C TRP A 53 5.19 -12.54 -25.29
N ALA A 54 5.14 -13.11 -26.50
CA ALA A 54 6.32 -13.65 -27.18
C ALA A 54 7.14 -12.55 -27.89
N GLU A 55 6.52 -11.39 -28.14
CA GLU A 55 7.11 -10.29 -28.88
C GLU A 55 7.91 -9.34 -27.98
N ASN A 56 8.79 -8.54 -28.58
CA ASN A 56 9.50 -7.50 -27.84
C ASN A 56 8.49 -6.46 -27.31
N PRO A 57 8.43 -6.18 -26.00
CA PRO A 57 7.47 -5.23 -25.45
C PRO A 57 7.68 -3.83 -26.04
N ARG A 58 6.66 -3.33 -26.73
CA ARG A 58 6.57 -1.94 -27.20
C ARG A 58 5.49 -1.20 -26.42
N GLY A 59 5.78 0.06 -26.07
CA GLY A 59 4.86 0.90 -25.31
C GLY A 59 4.44 0.26 -23.98
N PRO A 60 3.14 0.27 -23.62
CA PRO A 60 2.66 -0.17 -22.31
C PRO A 60 2.58 -1.69 -22.14
N LEU A 61 2.99 -2.50 -23.14
CA LEU A 61 2.79 -3.95 -23.12
C LEU A 61 3.43 -4.65 -21.91
N ALA A 62 4.63 -4.22 -21.50
CA ALA A 62 5.29 -4.73 -20.30
C ALA A 62 4.50 -4.42 -19.01
N ARG A 63 3.87 -3.23 -18.94
CA ARG A 63 3.03 -2.83 -17.82
C ARG A 63 1.73 -3.65 -17.80
N TYR A 64 1.10 -3.85 -18.97
CA TYR A 64 -0.11 -4.69 -19.08
C TYR A 64 0.13 -6.09 -18.54
N PHE A 65 1.22 -6.73 -18.94
CA PHE A 65 1.54 -8.08 -18.49
C PHE A 65 1.67 -8.16 -16.96
N GLY A 66 2.42 -7.23 -16.36
CA GLY A 66 2.56 -7.18 -14.90
C GLY A 66 1.25 -6.89 -14.17
N VAL A 67 0.45 -5.95 -14.67
CA VAL A 67 -0.85 -5.58 -14.09
C VAL A 67 -1.85 -6.73 -14.15
N LEU A 68 -1.93 -7.44 -15.28
CA LEU A 68 -2.82 -8.58 -15.43
C LEU A 68 -2.45 -9.74 -14.50
N LEU A 69 -1.16 -10.03 -14.34
CA LEU A 69 -0.69 -11.05 -13.40
C LEU A 69 -0.95 -10.67 -11.94
N ALA A 70 -0.69 -9.42 -11.58
CA ALA A 70 -0.98 -8.92 -10.24
C ALA A 70 -2.49 -8.97 -9.94
N LEU A 71 -3.33 -8.63 -10.92
CA LEU A 71 -4.79 -8.70 -10.77
C LEU A 71 -5.24 -10.15 -10.59
N LEU A 72 -4.68 -11.08 -11.37
CA LEU A 72 -5.02 -12.50 -11.24
C LEU A 72 -4.65 -13.06 -9.86
N ASP A 73 -3.51 -12.66 -9.30
CA ASP A 73 -3.11 -13.04 -7.93
C ASP A 73 -4.09 -12.52 -6.87
N GLU A 74 -4.60 -11.30 -7.04
CA GLU A 74 -5.59 -10.71 -6.12
C GLU A 74 -6.99 -11.31 -6.28
N LEU A 75 -7.39 -11.67 -7.50
CA LEU A 75 -8.68 -12.31 -7.78
C LEU A 75 -8.71 -13.78 -7.32
N ASP A 76 -7.75 -14.58 -7.77
CA ASP A 76 -7.69 -16.02 -7.50
C ASP A 76 -6.23 -16.50 -7.54
N ARG A 77 -5.67 -16.71 -6.35
CA ARG A 77 -4.31 -17.23 -6.16
C ARG A 77 -4.09 -18.59 -6.80
N ALA A 78 -5.10 -19.46 -6.82
CA ALA A 78 -4.98 -20.78 -7.42
C ALA A 78 -4.93 -20.66 -8.95
N ALA A 79 -5.81 -19.83 -9.54
CA ALA A 79 -5.77 -19.52 -10.96
C ALA A 79 -4.43 -18.86 -11.35
N PHE A 80 -3.93 -17.92 -10.55
CA PHE A 80 -2.63 -17.30 -10.77
C PHE A 80 -1.49 -18.32 -10.74
N ALA A 81 -1.47 -19.23 -9.76
CA ALA A 81 -0.46 -20.29 -9.71
C ALA A 81 -0.48 -21.20 -10.94
N GLN A 82 -1.67 -21.57 -11.42
CA GLN A 82 -1.84 -22.33 -12.67
C GLN A 82 -1.32 -21.55 -13.88
N GLU A 83 -1.64 -20.26 -13.94
CA GLU A 83 -1.25 -19.38 -15.04
C GLU A 83 0.27 -19.16 -15.08
N VAL A 84 0.94 -19.05 -13.92
CA VAL A 84 2.40 -19.02 -13.82
C VAL A 84 3.01 -20.30 -14.41
N GLN A 85 2.48 -21.48 -14.08
CA GLN A 85 2.99 -22.75 -14.62
C GLN A 85 2.78 -22.85 -16.13
N ARG A 86 1.64 -22.35 -16.64
CA ARG A 86 1.35 -22.29 -18.08
C ARG A 86 2.33 -21.35 -18.79
N LEU A 87 2.50 -20.13 -18.29
CA LEU A 87 3.34 -19.10 -18.90
C LEU A 87 4.83 -19.45 -18.88
N ARG A 88 5.32 -20.17 -17.86
CA ARG A 88 6.70 -20.69 -17.83
C ARG A 88 7.02 -21.68 -18.94
N LYS A 89 6.00 -22.38 -19.44
CA LYS A 89 6.13 -23.32 -20.58
C LYS A 89 5.92 -22.62 -21.93
N ALA A 90 5.41 -21.39 -21.93
CA ALA A 90 5.20 -20.60 -23.13
C ALA A 90 6.50 -19.92 -23.58
N ARG A 91 6.57 -19.59 -24.86
CA ARG A 91 7.65 -18.76 -25.40
C ARG A 91 7.39 -17.31 -25.01
N LEU A 92 7.95 -16.86 -23.90
CA LEU A 92 7.89 -15.46 -23.47
C LEU A 92 9.13 -14.70 -23.93
N HIS A 93 8.96 -13.41 -24.22
CA HIS A 93 10.09 -12.50 -24.35
C HIS A 93 10.84 -12.40 -22.99
N PRO A 94 12.19 -12.25 -22.97
CA PRO A 94 12.97 -12.21 -21.73
C PRO A 94 12.48 -11.20 -20.69
N ALA A 95 12.03 -10.01 -21.13
CA ALA A 95 11.48 -9.00 -20.24
C ALA A 95 10.18 -9.47 -19.54
N HIS A 96 9.28 -10.15 -20.26
CA HIS A 96 8.06 -10.69 -19.69
C HIS A 96 8.35 -11.89 -18.78
N ALA A 97 9.31 -12.74 -19.15
CA ALA A 97 9.78 -13.82 -18.28
C ALA A 97 10.32 -13.29 -16.95
N ALA A 98 11.14 -12.22 -16.98
CA ALA A 98 11.63 -11.57 -15.77
C ALA A 98 10.49 -11.01 -14.89
N THR A 99 9.51 -10.34 -15.49
CA THR A 99 8.31 -9.88 -14.77
C THR A 99 7.52 -11.04 -14.16
N LEU A 100 7.33 -12.12 -14.91
CA LEU A 100 6.68 -13.34 -14.42
C LEU A 100 7.43 -13.90 -13.22
N ASP A 101 8.75 -14.00 -13.28
CA ASP A 101 9.56 -14.54 -12.18
C ASP A 101 9.50 -13.66 -10.92
N VAL A 102 9.53 -12.34 -11.09
CA VAL A 102 9.37 -11.40 -9.97
C VAL A 102 8.00 -11.58 -9.30
N LEU A 103 6.93 -11.63 -10.08
CA LEU A 103 5.57 -11.78 -9.54
C LEU A 103 5.30 -13.20 -9.02
N ALA A 104 5.84 -14.24 -9.67
CA ALA A 104 5.69 -15.63 -9.22
C ALA A 104 6.36 -15.88 -7.87
N ARG A 105 7.43 -15.15 -7.53
CA ARG A 105 8.04 -15.20 -6.19
C ARG A 105 7.07 -14.69 -5.12
N ARG A 106 6.18 -13.75 -5.44
CA ARG A 106 5.15 -13.25 -4.52
C ARG A 106 4.03 -14.28 -4.24
N VAL A 107 3.76 -15.23 -5.15
CA VAL A 107 2.79 -16.33 -4.93
C VAL A 107 3.06 -17.06 -3.62
N LEU A 108 4.34 -17.23 -3.30
CA LEU A 108 4.79 -17.98 -2.14
C LEU A 108 4.52 -17.21 -0.82
N ASP A 109 4.27 -15.90 -0.91
CA ASP A 109 3.97 -15.09 0.26
C ASP A 109 2.52 -15.30 0.68
N LYS A 110 2.37 -16.04 1.78
CA LYS A 110 1.13 -16.11 2.54
C LYS A 110 0.99 -14.86 3.40
N PRO A 111 -0.23 -14.32 3.58
CA PRO A 111 -0.44 -13.24 4.53
C PRO A 111 -0.02 -13.70 5.93
N VAL A 112 0.70 -12.83 6.64
CA VAL A 112 1.17 -13.11 8.00
C VAL A 112 0.03 -12.89 9.01
N ALA A 113 -0.85 -11.93 8.72
CA ALA A 113 -2.06 -11.64 9.48
C ALA A 113 -3.10 -10.95 8.58
N PHE A 114 -4.24 -10.59 9.16
CA PHE A 114 -5.28 -9.79 8.53
C PHE A 114 -5.58 -8.56 9.40
N ALA A 115 -5.71 -7.40 8.76
CA ALA A 115 -6.10 -6.15 9.39
C ALA A 115 -7.62 -6.11 9.67
N ALA A 116 -8.14 -4.97 10.10
CA ALA A 116 -9.58 -4.70 10.06
C ALA A 116 -10.14 -4.92 8.64
N GLU A 117 -11.42 -5.27 8.55
CA GLU A 117 -12.13 -5.50 7.28
C GLU A 117 -11.55 -6.65 6.42
N GLY A 118 -10.71 -7.52 7.01
CA GLY A 118 -10.16 -8.69 6.33
C GLY A 118 -9.01 -8.38 5.37
N VAL A 119 -8.44 -7.16 5.42
CA VAL A 119 -7.34 -6.78 4.52
C VAL A 119 -6.07 -7.60 4.84
N PRO A 120 -5.49 -8.34 3.89
CA PRO A 120 -4.31 -9.16 4.13
C PRO A 120 -3.06 -8.30 4.40
N ILE A 121 -2.28 -8.72 5.40
CA ILE A 121 -0.99 -8.10 5.77
C ILE A 121 0.15 -9.02 5.35
N TYR A 122 0.98 -8.56 4.43
CA TYR A 122 2.22 -9.21 4.01
C TYR A 122 3.39 -8.53 4.69
N VAL A 123 4.31 -9.32 5.24
CA VAL A 123 5.56 -8.80 5.81
C VAL A 123 6.70 -9.50 5.09
N ALA A 124 7.58 -8.71 4.49
CA ALA A 124 8.72 -9.19 3.74
C ALA A 124 9.60 -10.13 4.59
N SER A 125 10.13 -11.17 3.95
CA SER A 125 10.82 -12.27 4.62
C SER A 125 12.06 -11.84 5.41
N GLU A 126 12.71 -10.78 4.96
CA GLU A 126 13.93 -10.21 5.53
C GLU A 126 13.69 -9.34 6.79
N ILE A 127 12.43 -9.03 7.13
CA ILE A 127 12.10 -8.29 8.35
C ILE A 127 12.12 -9.23 9.54
N ALA A 128 13.00 -8.97 10.51
CA ALA A 128 13.03 -9.74 11.75
C ALA A 128 11.72 -9.56 12.56
N GLY A 129 11.19 -10.68 13.09
CA GLY A 129 9.98 -10.65 13.91
C GLY A 129 8.70 -10.34 13.15
N ARG A 130 8.54 -10.89 11.94
CA ARG A 130 7.38 -10.70 11.04
C ARG A 130 6.02 -10.73 11.76
N THR A 131 5.81 -11.69 12.64
CA THR A 131 4.56 -11.82 13.42
C THR A 131 4.32 -10.64 14.37
N VAL A 132 5.38 -10.12 15.00
CA VAL A 132 5.28 -8.94 15.88
C VAL A 132 4.95 -7.68 15.07
N VAL A 133 5.56 -7.54 13.89
CA VAL A 133 5.27 -6.44 12.96
C VAL A 133 3.83 -6.50 12.47
N ALA A 134 3.38 -7.67 12.02
CA ALA A 134 2.00 -7.88 11.58
C ALA A 134 0.98 -7.62 12.70
N ALA A 135 1.29 -8.04 13.94
CA ALA A 135 0.44 -7.78 15.10
C ALA A 135 0.32 -6.27 15.42
N LYS A 136 1.39 -5.49 15.23
CA LYS A 136 1.35 -4.03 15.37
C LYS A 136 0.45 -3.39 14.33
N VAL A 137 0.64 -3.72 13.05
CA VAL A 137 -0.18 -3.20 11.95
C VAL A 137 -1.65 -3.60 12.14
N GLN A 138 -1.92 -4.85 12.51
CA GLN A 138 -3.25 -5.31 12.86
C GLN A 138 -3.86 -4.50 14.01
N LYS A 139 -3.09 -4.24 15.08
CA LYS A 139 -3.55 -3.37 16.18
C LYS A 139 -3.88 -1.97 15.69
N TRP A 140 -3.02 -1.34 14.89
CA TRP A 140 -3.23 0.01 14.37
C TRP A 140 -4.48 0.09 13.48
N SER A 141 -4.73 -0.92 12.64
CA SER A 141 -5.91 -0.99 11.78
C SER A 141 -7.24 -1.03 12.54
N ARG A 142 -7.23 -1.36 13.83
CA ARG A 142 -8.42 -1.40 14.70
C ARG A 142 -8.65 -0.09 15.46
N THR A 143 -7.94 0.97 15.10
CA THR A 143 -8.15 2.30 15.69
C THR A 143 -9.58 2.76 15.40
N ARG A 144 -10.26 3.30 16.41
CA ARG A 144 -11.64 3.77 16.26
C ARG A 144 -11.73 4.77 15.09
N THR A 145 -12.79 4.68 14.31
CA THR A 145 -13.08 5.49 13.10
C THR A 145 -12.10 5.35 11.95
N LEU A 146 -11.05 4.52 12.08
CA LEU A 146 -10.22 4.16 10.94
C LEU A 146 -11.03 3.22 10.03
N SER A 147 -11.02 3.49 8.73
CA SER A 147 -11.59 2.60 7.73
C SER A 147 -10.51 2.17 6.75
N LEU A 148 -10.54 0.90 6.38
CA LEU A 148 -9.72 0.33 5.31
C LEU A 148 -10.60 -0.03 4.09
N ALA A 149 -11.77 0.59 3.97
CA ALA A 149 -12.73 0.24 2.94
C ALA A 149 -12.15 0.51 1.56
N ASN A 150 -12.03 -0.52 0.73
CA ASN A 150 -11.37 -0.51 -0.58
C ASN A 150 -9.83 -0.52 -0.55
N VAL A 151 -9.19 -0.70 0.62
CA VAL A 151 -7.77 -1.10 0.68
C VAL A 151 -7.69 -2.60 0.39
N THR A 152 -6.89 -2.98 -0.61
CA THR A 152 -6.79 -4.37 -1.07
C THR A 152 -5.76 -5.18 -0.29
N ARG A 153 -4.68 -4.53 0.17
CA ARG A 153 -3.56 -5.17 0.85
C ARG A 153 -2.72 -4.17 1.63
N ILE A 154 -2.01 -4.67 2.65
CA ILE A 154 -0.95 -3.94 3.35
C ILE A 154 0.36 -4.72 3.21
N ASP A 155 1.36 -4.09 2.61
CA ASP A 155 2.71 -4.62 2.47
C ASP A 155 3.65 -3.94 3.44
N VAL A 156 4.38 -4.72 4.23
CA VAL A 156 5.47 -4.22 5.07
C VAL A 156 6.78 -4.70 4.49
N ILE A 157 7.60 -3.77 4.00
CA ILE A 157 8.88 -4.04 3.34
C ILE A 157 10.03 -3.49 4.16
N SER A 158 11.23 -4.05 4.02
CA SER A 158 12.40 -3.48 4.68
C SER A 158 12.73 -2.11 4.11
N GLN A 159 12.97 -1.15 4.98
CA GLN A 159 13.50 0.15 4.61
C GLN A 159 14.89 -0.03 3.97
N ARG A 160 15.07 0.56 2.80
CA ARG A 160 16.35 0.60 2.07
C ARG A 160 16.85 2.04 1.98
N GLU A 161 18.14 2.22 1.78
CA GLU A 161 18.77 3.55 1.68
C GLU A 161 18.37 4.31 0.42
N ASP A 162 17.99 3.58 -0.63
CA ASP A 162 17.49 4.13 -1.90
C ASP A 162 15.99 4.47 -1.88
N MET A 163 15.30 4.26 -0.76
CA MET A 163 13.90 4.65 -0.60
C MET A 163 13.81 6.07 -0.02
N ASP A 164 13.17 6.97 -0.76
CA ASP A 164 12.85 8.34 -0.35
C ASP A 164 11.57 8.45 0.49
N TYR A 165 10.89 7.32 0.75
CA TYR A 165 9.64 7.27 1.50
C TYR A 165 9.67 6.24 2.65
N LEU A 166 8.92 6.54 3.72
CA LEU A 166 8.68 5.62 4.86
C LEU A 166 7.39 4.82 4.71
N GLY A 167 6.49 5.27 3.84
CA GLY A 167 5.24 4.64 3.49
C GLY A 167 4.82 5.14 2.12
N ARG A 168 3.99 4.36 1.43
CA ARG A 168 3.44 4.74 0.14
C ARG A 168 2.08 4.11 -0.04
N TYR A 169 1.08 4.94 -0.23
CA TYR A 169 -0.19 4.51 -0.78
C TYR A 169 -0.02 4.25 -2.27
N ASN A 170 -0.11 2.98 -2.65
CA ASN A 170 -0.07 2.56 -4.04
C ASN A 170 -1.44 2.80 -4.68
N LEU A 171 -1.62 4.01 -5.20
CA LEU A 171 -2.84 4.52 -5.81
C LEU A 171 -3.43 3.58 -6.86
N PHE A 172 -2.58 2.92 -7.65
CA PHE A 172 -3.00 2.06 -8.75
C PHE A 172 -3.75 0.81 -8.29
N PHE A 173 -3.35 0.25 -7.14
CA PHE A 173 -3.89 -1.03 -6.65
C PHE A 173 -4.62 -0.88 -5.31
N SER A 174 -4.80 0.36 -4.82
CA SER A 174 -5.34 0.65 -3.49
C SER A 174 -4.62 -0.11 -2.36
N GLY A 175 -3.31 -0.30 -2.50
CA GLY A 175 -2.48 -0.98 -1.49
C GLY A 175 -1.75 0.02 -0.60
N ILE A 176 -1.48 -0.35 0.65
CA ILE A 176 -0.63 0.43 1.56
C ILE A 176 0.72 -0.26 1.67
N VAL A 177 1.81 0.45 1.38
CA VAL A 177 3.18 -0.04 1.58
C VAL A 177 3.79 0.70 2.77
N LEU A 178 4.34 -0.03 3.73
CA LEU A 178 5.04 0.51 4.90
C LEU A 178 6.51 0.07 4.87
N ALA A 179 7.42 1.02 5.00
CA ALA A 179 8.84 0.73 5.19
C ALA A 179 9.11 0.46 6.69
N TRP A 180 9.76 -0.66 6.97
CA TRP A 180 10.10 -1.09 8.31
C TRP A 180 11.62 -1.03 8.54
N PRO A 181 12.10 -0.54 9.69
CA PRO A 181 13.53 -0.45 9.96
C PRO A 181 14.21 -1.83 9.91
N LYS A 182 15.32 -1.93 9.18
CA LYS A 182 16.10 -3.16 9.02
C LYS A 182 16.77 -3.62 10.32
N ALA A 183 17.25 -2.68 11.13
CA ALA A 183 17.95 -2.97 12.37
C ALA A 183 17.03 -2.83 13.59
N PRO A 184 17.08 -3.77 14.56
CA PRO A 184 16.34 -3.64 15.80
C PRO A 184 16.91 -2.50 16.64
N LEU A 185 16.18 -1.39 16.70
CA LEU A 185 16.46 -0.32 17.66
C LEU A 185 16.11 -0.79 19.08
N ARG A 186 16.76 -0.21 20.10
CA ARG A 186 16.51 -0.51 21.52
C ARG A 186 15.95 0.70 22.27
N GLY A 187 15.24 0.43 23.36
CA GLY A 187 14.75 1.45 24.30
C GLY A 187 13.89 2.55 23.65
N VAL A 188 14.18 3.80 24.01
CA VAL A 188 13.43 4.98 23.56
C VAL A 188 13.47 5.17 22.04
N TRP A 189 14.59 4.86 21.39
CA TRP A 189 14.72 4.99 19.94
C TRP A 189 13.80 4.02 19.19
N ARG A 190 13.63 2.80 19.71
CA ARG A 190 12.66 1.84 19.17
C ARG A 190 11.24 2.39 19.29
N TRP A 191 10.91 2.94 20.45
CA TRP A 191 9.59 3.49 20.70
C TRP A 191 9.28 4.70 19.81
N LEU A 192 10.23 5.62 19.62
CA LEU A 192 10.10 6.76 18.71
C LEU A 192 9.93 6.30 17.27
N ARG A 193 10.70 5.30 16.84
CA ARG A 193 10.57 4.74 15.49
C ARG A 193 9.23 4.05 15.28
N ASP A 194 8.77 3.27 16.25
CA ASP A 194 7.45 2.63 16.21
C ASP A 194 6.33 3.68 16.08
N LEU A 195 6.45 4.81 16.79
CA LEU A 195 5.53 5.93 16.66
C LEU A 195 5.56 6.57 15.27
N GLN A 196 6.75 6.75 14.70
CA GLN A 196 6.90 7.30 13.36
C GLN A 196 6.25 6.39 12.31
N VAL A 197 6.48 5.08 12.37
CA VAL A 197 5.87 4.13 11.43
C VAL A 197 4.36 4.05 11.63
N GLU A 198 3.87 4.11 12.87
CA GLU A 198 2.43 4.18 13.16
C GLU A 198 1.80 5.46 12.57
N HIS A 199 2.44 6.62 12.73
CA HIS A 199 1.99 7.86 12.11
C HIS A 199 1.95 7.75 10.59
N THR A 200 3.03 7.22 9.97
CA THR A 200 3.10 7.00 8.52
C THR A 200 1.97 6.08 8.06
N PHE A 201 1.70 4.98 8.76
CA PHE A 201 0.56 4.12 8.44
C PHE A 201 -0.77 4.89 8.41
N TYR A 202 -1.05 5.70 9.44
CA TYR A 202 -2.27 6.51 9.44
C TYR A 202 -2.28 7.60 8.37
N HIS A 203 -1.13 8.16 8.00
CA HIS A 203 -1.01 9.14 6.92
C HIS A 203 -1.36 8.50 5.57
N GLU A 204 -0.84 7.31 5.26
CA GLU A 204 -1.23 6.58 4.04
C GLU A 204 -2.73 6.21 4.01
N VAL A 205 -3.29 5.81 5.16
CA VAL A 205 -4.74 5.59 5.29
C VAL A 205 -5.52 6.90 5.12
N GLY A 206 -4.95 8.04 5.55
CA GLY A 206 -5.51 9.37 5.32
C GLY A 206 -5.62 9.71 3.84
N HIS A 207 -4.56 9.46 3.05
CA HIS A 207 -4.61 9.59 1.59
C HIS A 207 -5.72 8.75 0.96
N HIS A 208 -5.85 7.52 1.42
CA HIS A 208 -6.90 6.63 0.96
C HIS A 208 -8.31 7.15 1.32
N THR A 209 -8.52 7.51 2.59
CA THR A 209 -9.81 7.94 3.14
C THR A 209 -10.31 9.23 2.49
N CYS A 210 -9.41 10.17 2.22
CA CYS A 210 -9.71 11.45 1.58
C CYS A 210 -9.72 11.37 0.05
N GLY A 211 -9.50 10.18 -0.54
CA GLY A 211 -9.54 9.99 -1.99
C GLY A 211 -8.44 10.72 -2.75
N HIS A 212 -7.30 11.00 -2.11
CA HIS A 212 -6.17 11.70 -2.72
C HIS A 212 -5.62 10.95 -3.94
N ILE A 213 -5.21 11.70 -4.96
CA ILE A 213 -4.75 11.16 -6.26
C ILE A 213 -3.30 11.52 -6.59
N GLU A 214 -2.71 12.50 -5.89
CA GLU A 214 -1.38 13.06 -6.18
C GLU A 214 -0.49 12.99 -4.93
N GLY A 215 -0.44 11.80 -4.31
CA GLY A 215 0.32 11.58 -3.06
C GLY A 215 1.72 12.18 -3.13
N GLY A 216 2.02 13.09 -2.21
CA GLY A 216 3.28 13.80 -2.06
C GLY A 216 3.41 15.14 -2.79
N GLN A 217 2.53 15.49 -3.73
CA GLN A 217 2.70 16.67 -4.59
C GLN A 217 1.78 17.85 -4.21
N VAL A 218 0.57 17.56 -3.74
CA VAL A 218 -0.40 18.60 -3.38
C VAL A 218 -0.33 18.90 -1.89
N ALA A 219 0.25 20.05 -1.54
CA ALA A 219 0.43 20.47 -0.15
C ALA A 219 -0.88 20.49 0.67
N ALA A 220 -2.04 20.69 0.05
CA ALA A 220 -3.33 20.59 0.72
C ALA A 220 -3.68 19.15 1.11
N GLN A 221 -3.46 18.18 0.20
CA GLN A 221 -3.68 16.76 0.44
C GLN A 221 -2.74 16.23 1.54
N GLU A 222 -1.47 16.64 1.51
CA GLU A 222 -0.49 16.29 2.55
C GLU A 222 -0.92 16.77 3.94
N ARG A 223 -1.38 18.02 4.03
CA ARG A 223 -1.87 18.59 5.30
C ARG A 223 -3.10 17.86 5.83
N GLU A 224 -4.00 17.45 4.94
CA GLU A 224 -5.20 16.71 5.29
C GLU A 224 -4.86 15.29 5.77
N ALA A 225 -4.00 14.57 5.05
CA ALA A 225 -3.50 13.25 5.45
C ALA A 225 -2.75 13.30 6.79
N ASP A 226 -1.95 14.34 7.02
CA ASP A 226 -1.29 14.59 8.30
C ASP A 226 -2.27 14.90 9.44
N ALA A 227 -3.31 15.68 9.17
CA ALA A 227 -4.36 15.97 10.16
C ALA A 227 -5.10 14.69 10.55
N TYR A 228 -5.42 13.84 9.57
CA TYR A 228 -5.98 12.53 9.77
C TYR A 228 -5.06 11.64 10.61
N ALA A 229 -3.78 11.54 10.25
CA ALA A 229 -2.78 10.73 10.95
C ALA A 229 -2.63 11.11 12.42
N ARG A 230 -2.55 12.42 12.69
CA ARG A 230 -2.52 12.96 14.06
C ARG A 230 -3.79 12.64 14.83
N SER A 231 -4.96 12.68 14.20
CA SER A 231 -6.22 12.30 14.84
C SER A 231 -6.21 10.82 15.23
N MET A 232 -5.85 9.93 14.31
CA MET A 232 -5.78 8.48 14.56
C MET A 232 -4.76 8.14 15.65
N LEU A 233 -3.58 8.78 15.65
CA LEU A 233 -2.56 8.55 16.67
C LEU A 233 -3.02 8.95 18.09
N ARG A 234 -3.85 9.99 18.21
CA ARG A 234 -4.47 10.36 19.49
C ARG A 234 -5.48 9.31 19.95
N LEU A 235 -6.26 8.78 19.01
CA LEU A 235 -7.28 7.76 19.28
C LEU A 235 -6.66 6.40 19.64
N SER A 236 -5.53 6.03 19.01
CA SER A 236 -4.85 4.75 19.27
C SER A 236 -4.12 4.72 20.63
N ARG A 237 -3.80 5.90 21.20
CA ARG A 237 -2.99 6.05 22.41
C ARG A 237 -3.65 6.99 23.45
N PRO A 238 -4.84 6.64 23.97
CA PRO A 238 -5.59 7.53 24.87
C PRO A 238 -4.84 7.87 26.17
N VAL A 239 -4.04 6.93 26.70
CA VAL A 239 -3.25 7.15 27.92
C VAL A 239 -2.14 8.19 27.71
N PHE A 240 -1.45 8.14 26.57
CA PHE A 240 -0.36 9.07 26.27
C PHE A 240 -0.87 10.52 26.21
N MET A 241 -2.05 10.74 25.65
CA MET A 241 -2.69 12.06 25.58
C MET A 241 -3.09 12.61 26.95
N ARG A 242 -3.43 11.75 27.90
CA ARG A 242 -3.79 12.16 29.27
C ARG A 242 -2.57 12.51 30.12
N VAL A 243 -1.48 11.74 30.01
CA VAL A 243 -0.33 11.87 30.92
C VAL A 243 0.79 12.76 30.35
N GLY A 244 0.91 12.85 29.03
CA GLY A 244 1.96 13.64 28.36
C GLY A 244 2.00 15.12 28.79
N PRO A 245 0.87 15.85 28.80
CA PRO A 245 0.85 17.24 29.26
C PRO A 245 1.35 17.40 30.69
N VAL A 246 1.05 16.45 31.59
CA VAL A 246 1.45 16.48 33.01
C VAL A 246 2.95 16.23 33.17
N LEU A 247 3.50 15.23 32.48
CA LEU A 247 4.94 14.90 32.51
C LEU A 247 5.82 16.02 31.93
N PHE A 248 5.35 16.71 30.89
CA PHE A 248 6.13 17.76 30.22
C PHE A 248 5.81 19.19 30.67
N TRP A 249 4.80 19.37 31.54
CA TRP A 249 4.46 20.66 32.14
C TRP A 249 5.66 21.37 32.83
N PRO A 250 6.47 20.70 33.68
CA PRO A 250 7.59 21.37 34.34
C PRO A 250 8.67 21.88 33.35
N PHE A 251 8.85 21.21 32.21
CA PHE A 251 9.83 21.62 31.20
C PHE A 251 9.35 22.81 30.34
N LYS A 252 8.04 22.95 30.12
CA LYS A 252 7.47 24.12 29.42
C LYS A 252 7.72 25.43 30.18
N ALA A 253 7.64 25.39 31.51
CA ALA A 253 7.92 26.56 32.36
C ALA A 253 9.38 27.03 32.25
N VAL A 254 10.31 26.08 32.08
CA VAL A 254 11.75 26.37 31.91
C VAL A 254 12.08 26.93 30.52
N LEU A 255 11.48 26.38 29.47
CA LEU A 255 11.70 26.83 28.08
C LEU A 255 10.98 28.14 27.74
N GLY A 256 9.83 28.41 28.37
CA GLY A 256 9.06 29.65 28.16
C GLY A 256 9.79 30.91 28.64
N ARG A 257 10.75 30.78 29.57
CA ARG A 257 11.54 31.92 30.08
C ARG A 257 12.66 32.40 29.15
N ARG A 258 12.93 31.72 28.03
CA ARG A 258 14.02 32.08 27.09
C ARG A 258 13.60 32.91 25.89
N LYS A 259 12.31 33.26 25.73
CA LYS A 259 11.90 34.29 24.77
C LYS A 259 12.21 35.67 25.35
N GLY A 260 13.51 36.00 25.37
CA GLY A 260 14.01 37.32 25.69
C GLY A 260 13.45 38.34 24.71
N THR A 261 13.01 39.45 25.26
CA THR A 261 12.60 40.69 24.62
C THR A 261 13.54 41.01 23.45
N PRO A 262 13.03 41.26 22.22
CA PRO A 262 13.87 41.81 21.17
C PRO A 262 14.38 43.17 21.65
N GLY A 263 15.68 43.24 21.95
CA GLY A 263 16.33 44.48 22.30
C GLY A 263 16.27 45.41 21.10
N ASN A 264 15.53 46.52 21.25
CA ASN A 264 15.70 47.70 20.42
C ASN A 264 17.18 48.08 20.45
N ARG A 265 17.87 47.91 19.32
CA ARG A 265 19.15 48.57 19.07
C ARG A 265 18.86 49.87 18.30
N PRO A 266 19.59 50.94 18.64
CA PRO A 266 19.33 52.32 18.21
C PRO A 266 19.48 52.52 16.70
#